data_AF-A0A2V8P861-F1
#
_entry.id   AF-A0A2V8P861-F1
#
_cell.length_a   1.000
_cell.length_b   1.000
_cell.length_c   1.000
_cell.angle_alpha   90.00
_cell.angle_beta   90.00
_cell.angle_gamma   90.00
#
_symmetry.space_group_name_H-M   'P 1'
#
loop_
_entity.id
_entity.type
_entity.pdbx_description
1 polymer ?
#
loop_
_entity_poly.entity_id
_entity_poly.type
_entity_poly.pdbx_seq_one_letter_code
_entity_poly.pdbx_strand_id
1 'polypeptide(L)'
;MSVPEFVAGQDPTPSPTPDDAQQQWKNTAGNTDFNAGTSWVSGTAPGNNDVGAFTSAAVAQPNLSASVQIAGLYFKGTGTSGYDLTRSGITQTLTLTATATSIGMENNNGQAVAIGAENTSGTNTIDVPIILLSGSGTSTIFQAAGGTLVINGVVSGTGIGLSKTGGGTLTLSGANTYSGATTVSAGTLFVNGSLAAGSAVTVSNSGTVLGGTGTINGSVSIASSGAILEGGTGSTGQTLTLKGAVTMSTGSVIQLALGPSLTHSTIAISSPGTLSFATNQDFRFIDLGATTGTYLGLITGVPNPGTA
;
A
#
# COMPACT_ATOMS: atom_id res chain seq x y z
N MET A 1 -69.69 -20.56 -27.21
CA MET A 1 -69.34 -20.30 -25.79
C MET A 1 -67.82 -20.19 -25.77
N SER A 2 -67.31 -18.96 -25.86
CA SER A 2 -65.86 -18.71 -25.92
C SER A 2 -65.26 -18.89 -24.53
N VAL A 3 -64.23 -19.72 -24.43
CA VAL A 3 -63.40 -19.83 -23.22
C VAL A 3 -62.26 -18.81 -23.36
N PRO A 4 -61.97 -17.98 -22.34
CA PRO A 4 -60.87 -17.02 -22.41
C PRO A 4 -59.52 -17.73 -22.32
N GLU A 5 -58.58 -17.22 -23.10
CA GLU A 5 -57.17 -17.58 -23.16
C GLU A 5 -56.48 -17.24 -21.83
N PHE A 6 -56.01 -18.25 -21.09
CA PHE A 6 -55.16 -18.05 -19.93
C PHE A 6 -53.71 -17.92 -20.41
N VAL A 7 -53.23 -16.68 -20.54
CA VAL A 7 -51.80 -16.40 -20.62
C VAL A 7 -51.21 -16.69 -19.25
N ALA A 8 -50.69 -17.91 -19.06
CA ALA A 8 -49.91 -18.24 -17.87
C ALA A 8 -48.62 -17.41 -17.90
N GLY A 9 -48.43 -16.63 -16.84
CA GLY A 9 -47.43 -15.59 -16.73
C GLY A 9 -46.02 -16.07 -17.03
N GLN A 10 -45.22 -15.15 -17.58
CA GLN A 10 -43.79 -15.20 -17.37
C GLN A 10 -43.57 -15.36 -15.87
N ASP A 11 -43.07 -16.53 -15.48
CA ASP A 11 -42.33 -16.68 -14.24
C ASP A 11 -41.33 -15.53 -14.21
N PRO A 12 -41.38 -14.60 -13.25
CA PRO A 12 -40.29 -13.67 -13.09
C PRO A 12 -39.11 -14.55 -12.69
N THR A 13 -38.31 -14.93 -13.68
CA THR A 13 -36.93 -15.37 -13.48
C THR A 13 -36.41 -14.53 -12.34
N PRO A 14 -35.93 -15.11 -11.23
CA PRO A 14 -35.47 -14.31 -10.11
C PRO A 14 -34.54 -13.27 -10.71
N SER A 15 -34.95 -12.00 -10.56
CA SER A 15 -34.11 -10.89 -10.95
C SER A 15 -32.74 -11.21 -10.36
N PRO A 16 -31.65 -11.23 -11.15
CA PRO A 16 -30.34 -11.36 -10.54
C PRO A 16 -30.31 -10.24 -9.50
N THR A 17 -30.22 -10.61 -8.22
CA THR A 17 -30.00 -9.62 -7.16
C THR A 17 -28.91 -8.69 -7.68
N PRO A 18 -29.09 -7.37 -7.61
CA PRO A 18 -28.06 -6.45 -8.07
C PRO A 18 -26.73 -6.92 -7.52
N ASP A 19 -25.84 -7.18 -8.46
CA ASP A 19 -24.41 -7.24 -8.32
C ASP A 19 -23.93 -6.05 -7.47
N ASP A 20 -23.84 -6.20 -6.14
CA ASP A 20 -23.25 -5.19 -5.23
C ASP A 20 -22.99 -5.73 -3.80
N ALA A 21 -22.02 -6.63 -3.63
CA ALA A 21 -21.59 -7.12 -2.30
C ALA A 21 -20.61 -6.13 -1.61
N GLN A 22 -20.88 -4.83 -1.72
CA GLN A 22 -20.16 -3.77 -1.02
C GLN A 22 -20.97 -3.34 0.24
N GLN A 23 -20.40 -3.53 1.43
CA GLN A 23 -20.97 -2.97 2.65
C GLN A 23 -20.46 -1.54 2.83
N GLN A 24 -21.36 -0.56 2.87
CA GLN A 24 -20.98 0.84 3.06
C GLN A 24 -20.94 1.21 4.55
N TRP A 25 -19.84 1.83 4.99
CA TRP A 25 -19.67 2.38 6.33
C TRP A 25 -20.68 3.50 6.56
N LYS A 26 -21.43 3.40 7.66
CA LYS A 26 -22.49 4.36 8.00
C LYS A 26 -21.94 5.72 8.41
N ASN A 27 -20.68 5.78 8.87
CA ASN A 27 -19.96 7.01 9.22
C ASN A 27 -20.75 7.99 10.11
N THR A 28 -21.44 7.47 11.11
CA THR A 28 -22.24 8.28 12.05
C THR A 28 -21.62 8.19 13.44
N ALA A 29 -21.54 9.32 14.14
CA ALA A 29 -20.99 9.37 15.51
C ALA A 29 -21.62 8.29 16.40
N GLY A 30 -20.77 7.57 17.15
CA GLY A 30 -21.18 6.45 18.01
C GLY A 30 -21.20 5.07 17.34
N ASN A 31 -21.21 4.99 16.01
CA ASN A 31 -21.06 3.73 15.29
C ASN A 31 -19.59 3.52 14.89
N THR A 32 -18.83 2.88 15.78
CA THR A 32 -17.38 2.68 15.59
C THR A 32 -16.99 1.21 15.45
N ASP A 33 -17.79 0.25 15.94
CA ASP A 33 -17.44 -1.17 15.84
C ASP A 33 -17.59 -1.66 14.39
N PHE A 34 -16.46 -2.01 13.75
CA PHE A 34 -16.39 -2.50 12.38
C PHE A 34 -17.11 -3.85 12.22
N ASN A 35 -17.15 -4.67 13.28
CA ASN A 35 -17.81 -5.97 13.26
C ASN A 35 -19.33 -5.86 13.53
N ALA A 36 -19.82 -4.71 14.02
CA ALA A 36 -21.23 -4.51 14.31
C ALA A 36 -22.00 -4.10 13.04
N GLY A 37 -23.04 -4.87 12.68
CA GLY A 37 -23.90 -4.54 11.53
C GLY A 37 -24.54 -3.16 11.61
N THR A 38 -24.78 -2.64 12.82
CA THR A 38 -25.30 -1.28 13.06
C THR A 38 -24.40 -0.16 12.54
N SER A 39 -23.12 -0.45 12.32
CA SER A 39 -22.13 0.48 11.76
C SER A 39 -22.10 0.51 10.24
N TRP A 40 -22.91 -0.32 9.58
CA TRP A 40 -23.01 -0.44 8.13
C TRP A 40 -24.41 -0.05 7.66
N VAL A 41 -24.49 0.53 6.46
CA VAL A 41 -25.75 1.06 5.89
C VAL A 41 -26.79 -0.05 5.71
N SER A 42 -26.36 -1.24 5.30
CA SER A 42 -27.22 -2.42 5.11
C SER A 42 -27.67 -3.07 6.41
N GLY A 43 -27.15 -2.64 7.57
CA GLY A 43 -27.33 -3.33 8.85
C GLY A 43 -26.48 -4.60 9.00
N THR A 44 -25.62 -4.92 8.03
CA THR A 44 -24.78 -6.13 8.02
C THR A 44 -23.32 -5.73 7.84
N ALA A 45 -22.43 -6.28 8.68
CA ALA A 45 -20.99 -6.07 8.55
C ALA A 45 -20.42 -6.94 7.41
N PRO A 46 -19.35 -6.49 6.73
CA PRO A 46 -18.76 -7.23 5.61
C PRO A 46 -18.16 -8.55 6.07
N GLY A 47 -18.42 -9.61 5.31
CA GLY A 47 -17.86 -10.96 5.45
C GLY A 47 -17.04 -11.40 4.24
N ASN A 48 -16.80 -12.71 4.10
CA ASN A 48 -15.73 -13.31 3.29
C ASN A 48 -15.62 -12.92 1.80
N ASN A 49 -16.68 -12.37 1.21
CA ASN A 49 -16.67 -11.92 -0.18
C ASN A 49 -17.05 -10.45 -0.32
N ASP A 50 -17.32 -9.75 0.78
CA ASP A 50 -17.79 -8.39 0.75
C ASP A 50 -16.62 -7.39 0.67
N VAL A 51 -16.87 -6.23 0.08
CA VAL A 51 -15.98 -5.07 0.21
C VAL A 51 -16.51 -4.16 1.29
N GLY A 52 -15.68 -3.82 2.28
CA GLY A 52 -15.98 -2.76 3.24
C GLY A 52 -15.62 -1.40 2.64
N ALA A 53 -16.58 -0.49 2.46
CA ALA A 53 -16.37 0.78 1.78
C ALA A 53 -16.73 2.00 2.62
N PHE A 54 -15.78 2.93 2.71
CA PHE A 54 -15.97 4.29 3.19
C PHE A 54 -16.22 5.21 1.99
N THR A 55 -17.17 6.12 2.07
CA THR A 55 -17.63 6.93 0.91
C THR A 55 -17.66 8.44 1.18
N SER A 56 -17.23 8.86 2.37
CA SER A 56 -17.18 10.26 2.80
C SER A 56 -16.03 10.44 3.79
N ALA A 57 -15.59 11.69 4.02
CA ALA A 57 -14.58 12.00 5.03
C ALA A 57 -14.95 11.47 6.43
N ALA A 58 -13.97 11.06 7.21
CA ALA A 58 -14.20 10.41 8.50
C ALA A 58 -14.96 11.30 9.49
N VAL A 59 -16.04 10.76 10.05
CA VAL A 59 -16.80 11.32 11.18
C VAL A 59 -16.74 10.35 12.36
N ALA A 60 -16.79 9.05 12.10
CA ALA A 60 -16.65 8.00 13.10
C ALA A 60 -15.52 7.04 12.70
N GLN A 61 -14.58 6.85 13.63
CA GLN A 61 -13.41 6.00 13.40
C GLN A 61 -13.78 4.53 13.58
N PRO A 62 -13.49 3.67 12.59
CA PRO A 62 -13.77 2.25 12.70
C PRO A 62 -12.77 1.58 13.66
N ASN A 63 -13.28 0.63 14.44
CA ASN A 63 -12.53 -0.19 15.37
C ASN A 63 -12.89 -1.66 15.15
N LEU A 64 -11.89 -2.49 14.90
CA LEU A 64 -12.05 -3.92 14.75
C LEU A 64 -12.11 -4.59 16.13
N SER A 65 -13.28 -5.06 16.54
CA SER A 65 -13.52 -5.74 17.82
C SER A 65 -13.23 -7.26 17.76
N ALA A 66 -13.33 -7.86 16.57
CA ALA A 66 -13.02 -9.26 16.30
C ALA A 66 -12.35 -9.45 14.92
N SER A 67 -11.53 -10.49 14.76
CA SER A 67 -10.95 -10.79 13.45
C SER A 67 -12.04 -11.02 12.40
N VAL A 68 -11.85 -10.45 11.22
CA VAL A 68 -12.80 -10.55 10.11
C VAL A 68 -12.05 -10.80 8.81
N GLN A 69 -12.69 -11.52 7.91
CA GLN A 69 -12.22 -11.75 6.56
C GLN A 69 -13.19 -11.12 5.58
N ILE A 70 -12.67 -10.30 4.67
CA ILE A 70 -13.41 -9.58 3.64
C ILE A 70 -12.66 -9.65 2.30
N ALA A 71 -13.32 -9.31 1.20
CA ALA A 71 -12.67 -9.22 -0.10
C ALA A 71 -11.64 -8.09 -0.14
N GLY A 72 -12.08 -6.87 0.15
CA GLY A 72 -11.26 -5.67 0.11
C GLY A 72 -11.77 -4.55 1.00
N LEU A 73 -10.92 -3.55 1.23
CA LEU A 73 -11.24 -2.35 2.00
C LEU A 73 -11.07 -1.10 1.12
N TYR A 74 -12.11 -0.28 1.02
CA TYR A 74 -12.14 0.82 0.05
C TYR A 74 -12.42 2.17 0.71
N PHE A 75 -11.62 3.18 0.39
CA PHE A 75 -11.90 4.58 0.66
C PHE A 75 -12.30 5.24 -0.67
N LYS A 76 -13.59 5.16 -1.01
CA LYS A 76 -14.15 5.57 -2.31
C LYS A 76 -14.45 7.06 -2.31
N GLY A 77 -14.00 7.77 -3.34
CA GLY A 77 -14.15 9.21 -3.50
C GLY A 77 -12.92 10.01 -3.07
N THR A 78 -12.69 11.11 -3.79
CA THR A 78 -11.50 11.97 -3.65
C THR A 78 -11.36 12.65 -2.29
N GLY A 79 -12.47 12.82 -1.55
CA GLY A 79 -12.51 13.41 -0.21
C GLY A 79 -12.51 12.40 0.95
N THR A 80 -12.48 11.09 0.66
CA THR A 80 -12.65 10.04 1.67
C THR A 80 -11.35 9.79 2.42
N SER A 81 -11.03 10.72 3.34
CA SER A 81 -9.80 10.74 4.12
C SER A 81 -10.08 10.94 5.61
N GLY A 82 -9.04 10.76 6.43
CA GLY A 82 -9.09 10.97 7.88
C GLY A 82 -9.50 9.74 8.68
N TYR A 83 -9.69 8.59 8.04
CA TYR A 83 -10.00 7.36 8.76
C TYR A 83 -8.75 6.79 9.43
N ASP A 84 -8.98 6.21 10.60
CA ASP A 84 -8.01 5.46 11.37
C ASP A 84 -8.66 4.15 11.82
N LEU A 85 -8.38 3.07 11.10
CA LEU A 85 -8.90 1.74 11.42
C LEU A 85 -8.06 1.12 12.54
N THR A 86 -8.64 1.15 13.74
CA THR A 86 -8.03 0.66 14.98
C THR A 86 -8.54 -0.73 15.34
N ARG A 87 -8.09 -1.30 16.46
CA ARG A 87 -8.61 -2.57 17.03
C ARG A 87 -8.74 -2.49 18.54
N SER A 88 -9.71 -3.21 19.09
CA SER A 88 -10.01 -3.21 20.55
C SER A 88 -8.98 -3.99 21.38
N GLY A 89 -8.17 -4.86 20.77
CA GLY A 89 -7.15 -5.66 21.45
C GLY A 89 -5.93 -5.93 20.57
N ILE A 90 -5.14 -6.93 20.93
CA ILE A 90 -3.87 -7.24 20.25
C ILE A 90 -3.94 -8.45 19.32
N THR A 91 -5.06 -9.17 19.30
CA THR A 91 -5.23 -10.42 18.54
C THR A 91 -6.05 -10.25 17.26
N GLN A 92 -6.76 -9.14 17.11
CA GLN A 92 -7.61 -8.92 15.94
C GLN A 92 -6.75 -8.70 14.69
N THR A 93 -7.20 -9.31 13.60
CA THR A 93 -6.60 -9.23 12.27
C THR A 93 -7.68 -8.97 11.23
N LEU A 94 -7.35 -8.18 10.21
CA LEU A 94 -8.17 -8.02 9.02
C LEU A 94 -7.60 -8.90 7.90
N THR A 95 -8.37 -9.87 7.44
CA THR A 95 -7.97 -10.76 6.35
C THR A 95 -8.58 -10.27 5.03
N LEU A 96 -7.75 -10.04 4.02
CA LEU A 96 -8.15 -9.58 2.69
C LEU A 96 -7.90 -10.69 1.67
N THR A 97 -8.92 -11.03 0.87
CA THR A 97 -8.86 -12.18 -0.06
C THR A 97 -8.64 -11.78 -1.50
N ALA A 98 -8.88 -10.53 -1.86
CA ALA A 98 -8.91 -10.13 -3.25
C ALA A 98 -7.50 -9.96 -3.86
N THR A 99 -7.39 -10.38 -5.13
CA THR A 99 -6.12 -10.44 -5.90
C THR A 99 -6.23 -9.74 -7.25
N ALA A 100 -7.31 -8.99 -7.51
CA ALA A 100 -7.42 -8.29 -8.77
C ALA A 100 -6.28 -7.27 -8.92
N THR A 101 -5.95 -6.99 -10.17
CA THR A 101 -4.86 -6.10 -10.58
C THR A 101 -5.36 -4.79 -11.17
N SER A 102 -6.68 -4.62 -11.31
CA SER A 102 -7.29 -3.42 -11.90
C SER A 102 -7.19 -2.22 -10.96
N ILE A 103 -6.98 -1.06 -11.58
CA ILE A 103 -6.71 0.23 -10.98
C ILE A 103 -8.00 0.82 -10.40
N GLY A 104 -8.26 0.57 -9.11
CA GLY A 104 -8.97 1.49 -8.23
C GLY A 104 -10.47 1.71 -8.47
N MET A 105 -11.15 0.94 -9.31
CA MET A 105 -12.61 0.99 -9.43
C MET A 105 -13.20 -0.40 -9.21
N GLU A 106 -13.77 -0.62 -8.03
CA GLU A 106 -14.71 -1.73 -7.80
C GLU A 106 -16.01 -1.36 -8.52
N ASN A 107 -16.24 -2.00 -9.66
CA ASN A 107 -17.58 -2.09 -10.24
C ASN A 107 -18.31 -3.33 -9.69
N ASN A 108 -17.57 -4.42 -9.38
CA ASN A 108 -18.08 -5.71 -8.85
C ASN A 108 -16.97 -6.44 -8.05
N ASN A 109 -17.35 -7.24 -7.05
CA ASN A 109 -16.45 -7.96 -6.12
C ASN A 109 -15.40 -8.90 -6.77
N GLY A 110 -15.66 -9.39 -7.98
CA GLY A 110 -14.70 -10.21 -8.73
C GLY A 110 -13.48 -9.42 -9.26
N GLN A 111 -13.52 -8.09 -9.15
CA GLN A 111 -12.46 -7.17 -9.56
C GLN A 111 -11.86 -6.41 -8.36
N ALA A 112 -12.13 -6.86 -7.13
CA ALA A 112 -11.63 -6.24 -5.93
C ALA A 112 -10.10 -6.29 -5.88
N VAL A 113 -9.50 -5.16 -5.56
CA VAL A 113 -8.15 -5.11 -5.00
C VAL A 113 -8.23 -5.31 -3.49
N ALA A 114 -7.10 -5.62 -2.84
CA ALA A 114 -7.09 -5.78 -1.39
C ALA A 114 -7.45 -4.45 -0.69
N ILE A 115 -6.85 -3.34 -1.13
CA ILE A 115 -7.17 -2.00 -0.63
C ILE A 115 -7.23 -0.99 -1.77
N GLY A 116 -8.34 -0.28 -1.89
CA GLY A 116 -8.52 0.81 -2.85
C GLY A 116 -8.74 2.15 -2.15
N ALA A 117 -7.79 3.07 -2.23
CA ALA A 117 -7.91 4.41 -1.64
C ALA A 117 -7.93 5.49 -2.74
N GLU A 118 -9.07 6.15 -2.91
CA GLU A 118 -9.31 7.14 -3.96
C GLU A 118 -9.11 8.58 -3.49
N ASN A 119 -8.83 8.80 -2.20
CA ASN A 119 -8.57 10.13 -1.68
C ASN A 119 -7.40 10.79 -2.40
N THR A 120 -7.57 12.03 -2.84
CA THR A 120 -6.53 12.81 -3.55
C THR A 120 -5.83 13.80 -2.63
N SER A 121 -6.15 13.75 -1.34
CA SER A 121 -5.52 14.51 -0.26
C SER A 121 -5.76 13.79 1.07
N GLY A 122 -5.08 14.24 2.11
CA GLY A 122 -5.19 13.67 3.45
C GLY A 122 -4.67 12.24 3.54
N THR A 123 -4.88 11.64 4.72
CA THR A 123 -4.34 10.34 5.07
C THR A 123 -5.46 9.43 5.56
N ASN A 124 -5.40 8.16 5.16
CA ASN A 124 -6.10 7.07 5.84
C ASN A 124 -5.07 6.15 6.50
N THR A 125 -5.37 5.69 7.71
CA THR A 125 -4.49 4.86 8.52
C THR A 125 -5.16 3.52 8.83
N ILE A 126 -4.37 2.44 8.80
CA ILE A 126 -4.76 1.09 9.23
C ILE A 126 -3.76 0.60 10.27
N ASP A 127 -4.18 0.58 11.53
CA ASP A 127 -3.38 0.10 12.66
C ASP A 127 -3.51 -1.41 12.88
N VAL A 128 -4.54 -2.02 12.31
CA VAL A 128 -4.81 -3.46 12.43
C VAL A 128 -3.83 -4.26 11.57
N PRO A 129 -3.27 -5.39 12.08
CA PRO A 129 -2.54 -6.34 11.23
C PRO A 129 -3.40 -6.86 10.08
N ILE A 130 -2.79 -6.93 8.90
CA ILE A 130 -3.43 -7.39 7.68
C ILE A 130 -2.88 -8.78 7.32
N ILE A 131 -3.79 -9.70 7.02
CA ILE A 131 -3.46 -10.98 6.40
C ILE A 131 -3.92 -10.94 4.95
N LEU A 132 -2.98 -11.02 4.02
CA LEU A 132 -3.27 -11.18 2.60
C LEU A 132 -3.45 -12.69 2.32
N LEU A 133 -4.69 -13.11 2.13
CA LEU A 133 -5.05 -14.52 2.02
C LEU A 133 -5.09 -14.97 0.56
N SER A 134 -3.97 -15.51 0.06
CA SER A 134 -3.94 -16.29 -1.19
C SER A 134 -2.73 -17.23 -1.19
N GLY A 135 -2.87 -18.42 -1.78
CA GLY A 135 -1.79 -19.42 -1.83
C GLY A 135 -0.68 -19.11 -2.84
N SER A 136 -0.99 -18.36 -3.91
CA SER A 136 -0.06 -17.78 -4.88
C SER A 136 -0.73 -16.63 -5.62
N GLY A 137 0.04 -15.63 -6.06
CA GLY A 137 -0.47 -14.46 -6.78
C GLY A 137 -0.03 -13.15 -6.14
N THR A 138 -0.74 -12.07 -6.44
CA THR A 138 -0.40 -10.72 -6.01
C THR A 138 -1.66 -10.01 -5.49
N SER A 139 -1.59 -9.44 -4.29
CA SER A 139 -2.60 -8.50 -3.81
C SER A 139 -2.24 -7.08 -4.21
N THR A 140 -3.24 -6.33 -4.68
CA THR A 140 -3.04 -4.93 -5.08
C THR A 140 -3.47 -3.98 -3.97
N ILE A 141 -2.65 -2.96 -3.72
CA ILE A 141 -3.01 -1.77 -2.93
C ILE A 141 -2.91 -0.55 -3.85
N PHE A 142 -4.02 0.13 -4.03
CA PHE A 142 -4.14 1.34 -4.84
C PHE A 142 -4.26 2.57 -3.94
N GLN A 143 -3.48 3.61 -4.23
CA GLN A 143 -3.66 4.94 -3.64
C GLN A 143 -3.65 6.00 -4.75
N ALA A 144 -4.74 6.76 -4.87
CA ALA A 144 -4.85 7.86 -5.82
C ALA A 144 -3.82 8.97 -5.56
N ALA A 145 -3.43 9.68 -6.63
CA ALA A 145 -2.45 10.75 -6.56
C ALA A 145 -2.87 11.85 -5.58
N GLY A 146 -1.92 12.30 -4.76
CA GLY A 146 -2.12 13.32 -3.72
C GLY A 146 -2.61 12.77 -2.37
N GLY A 147 -3.19 11.57 -2.31
CA GLY A 147 -3.56 10.92 -1.06
C GLY A 147 -2.44 10.05 -0.48
N THR A 148 -2.59 9.76 0.82
CA THR A 148 -1.70 8.87 1.56
C THR A 148 -2.48 7.75 2.25
N LEU A 149 -1.96 6.53 2.16
CA LEU A 149 -2.37 5.38 2.96
C LEU A 149 -1.20 4.95 3.86
N VAL A 150 -1.44 4.86 5.16
CA VAL A 150 -0.48 4.36 6.14
C VAL A 150 -0.99 3.05 6.71
N ILE A 151 -0.17 2.00 6.66
CA ILE A 151 -0.45 0.71 7.28
C ILE A 151 0.57 0.51 8.39
N ASN A 152 0.14 0.72 9.63
CA ASN A 152 0.96 0.50 10.82
C ASN A 152 0.92 -0.95 11.28
N GLY A 153 -0.18 -1.65 11.04
CA GLY A 153 -0.29 -3.08 11.27
C GLY A 153 0.70 -3.87 10.43
N VAL A 154 1.12 -5.04 10.94
CA VAL A 154 1.94 -5.99 10.17
C VAL A 154 1.12 -6.50 8.99
N VAL A 155 1.64 -6.38 7.77
CA VAL A 155 1.12 -7.09 6.59
C VAL A 155 1.79 -8.45 6.50
N SER A 156 0.99 -9.51 6.42
CA SER A 156 1.44 -10.90 6.40
C SER A 156 0.73 -11.69 5.29
N GLY A 157 1.29 -12.85 4.91
CA GLY A 157 0.72 -13.71 3.87
C GLY A 157 1.78 -14.60 3.22
N THR A 158 1.52 -15.90 3.13
CA THR A 158 2.50 -16.86 2.58
C THR A 158 2.38 -16.95 1.06
N GLY A 159 3.47 -16.71 0.35
CA GLY A 159 3.57 -16.90 -1.11
C GLY A 159 2.87 -15.82 -1.95
N ILE A 160 2.17 -14.88 -1.30
CA ILE A 160 1.48 -13.79 -1.96
C ILE A 160 2.38 -12.54 -2.07
N GLY A 161 2.41 -11.96 -3.26
CA GLY A 161 3.08 -10.69 -3.53
C GLY A 161 2.20 -9.48 -3.23
N LEU A 162 2.83 -8.31 -3.23
CA LEU A 162 2.18 -7.02 -3.06
C LEU A 162 2.40 -6.14 -4.29
N SER A 163 1.34 -5.58 -4.88
CA SER A 163 1.44 -4.59 -5.96
C SER A 163 0.96 -3.23 -5.46
N LYS A 164 1.85 -2.24 -5.39
CA LYS A 164 1.49 -0.84 -5.16
C LYS A 164 1.20 -0.15 -6.48
N THR A 165 -0.02 0.36 -6.62
CA THR A 165 -0.49 1.12 -7.78
C THR A 165 -1.06 2.48 -7.36
N GLY A 166 -1.44 3.29 -8.35
CA GLY A 166 -1.92 4.66 -8.14
C GLY A 166 -0.79 5.64 -7.77
N GLY A 167 -0.98 6.91 -8.12
CA GLY A 167 0.07 7.93 -8.02
C GLY A 167 0.36 8.45 -6.61
N GLY A 168 -0.38 8.03 -5.58
CA GLY A 168 -0.18 8.51 -4.20
C GLY A 168 0.80 7.66 -3.39
N THR A 169 0.83 7.93 -2.08
CA THR A 169 1.81 7.36 -1.16
C THR A 169 1.21 6.19 -0.37
N LEU A 170 1.90 5.05 -0.37
CA LEU A 170 1.69 3.97 0.59
C LEU A 170 2.87 3.93 1.56
N THR A 171 2.59 3.96 2.86
CA THR A 171 3.59 3.75 3.92
C THR A 171 3.32 2.44 4.64
N LEU A 172 4.33 1.56 4.69
CA LEU A 172 4.30 0.32 5.47
C LEU A 172 5.19 0.49 6.71
N SER A 173 4.58 0.68 7.87
CA SER A 173 5.30 0.92 9.15
C SER A 173 5.50 -0.34 9.98
N GLY A 174 4.73 -1.40 9.72
CA GLY A 174 4.86 -2.69 10.41
C GLY A 174 6.10 -3.49 9.99
N ALA A 175 6.48 -4.48 10.79
CA ALA A 175 7.46 -5.50 10.40
C ALA A 175 6.78 -6.55 9.53
N ASN A 176 6.67 -6.29 8.23
CA ASN A 176 5.86 -7.07 7.29
C ASN A 176 6.50 -8.42 6.98
N THR A 177 5.69 -9.47 7.00
CA THR A 177 6.13 -10.87 6.92
C THR A 177 5.58 -11.60 5.71
N TYR A 178 4.87 -10.92 4.81
CA TYR A 178 4.46 -11.54 3.55
C TYR A 178 5.69 -11.93 2.73
N SER A 179 5.62 -13.07 2.03
CA SER A 179 6.81 -13.69 1.43
C SER A 179 6.87 -13.67 -0.09
N GLY A 180 5.84 -13.20 -0.78
CA GLY A 180 5.92 -12.92 -2.22
C GLY A 180 6.57 -11.57 -2.53
N ALA A 181 6.90 -11.35 -3.81
CA ALA A 181 7.56 -10.14 -4.26
C ALA A 181 6.67 -8.89 -4.12
N THR A 182 7.30 -7.74 -3.89
CA THR A 182 6.66 -6.42 -3.92
C THR A 182 6.95 -5.73 -5.25
N THR A 183 5.92 -5.30 -5.97
CA THR A 183 6.05 -4.50 -7.19
C THR A 183 5.48 -3.11 -6.93
N VAL A 184 6.30 -2.07 -7.13
CA VAL A 184 5.87 -0.67 -7.08
C VAL A 184 5.70 -0.19 -8.51
N SER A 185 4.44 -0.10 -8.94
CA SER A 185 4.09 0.27 -10.31
C SER A 185 3.88 1.77 -10.47
N ALA A 186 3.40 2.47 -9.45
CA ALA A 186 3.18 3.92 -9.50
C ALA A 186 3.19 4.57 -8.11
N GLY A 187 3.46 5.88 -8.10
CA GLY A 187 3.48 6.69 -6.90
C GLY A 187 4.67 6.36 -6.00
N THR A 188 4.45 6.42 -4.69
CA THR A 188 5.50 6.23 -3.69
C THR A 188 5.18 5.05 -2.77
N LEU A 189 6.17 4.19 -2.55
CA LEU A 189 6.19 3.23 -1.44
C LEU A 189 7.26 3.65 -0.43
N PHE A 190 6.85 3.94 0.80
CA PHE A 190 7.75 4.09 1.94
C PHE A 190 7.71 2.84 2.81
N VAL A 191 8.87 2.21 3.00
CA VAL A 191 9.06 1.11 3.97
C VAL A 191 9.65 1.72 5.23
N ASN A 192 8.81 2.01 6.22
CA ASN A 192 9.25 2.56 7.51
C ASN A 192 9.45 1.48 8.58
N GLY A 193 8.80 0.32 8.40
CA GLY A 193 9.05 -0.88 9.21
C GLY A 193 10.07 -1.81 8.54
N SER A 194 9.65 -3.02 8.20
CA SER A 194 10.51 -3.93 7.43
C SER A 194 9.75 -4.78 6.42
N LEU A 195 10.46 -5.27 5.41
CA LEU A 195 10.00 -6.31 4.49
C LEU A 195 10.83 -7.58 4.69
N ALA A 196 10.20 -8.75 4.68
CA ALA A 196 10.86 -10.04 4.81
C ALA A 196 11.90 -10.30 3.72
N ALA A 197 12.88 -11.17 4.00
CA ALA A 197 13.96 -11.50 3.06
C ALA A 197 13.45 -12.15 1.76
N GLY A 198 12.32 -12.86 1.81
CA GLY A 198 11.66 -13.44 0.63
C GLY A 198 10.95 -12.42 -0.26
N SER A 199 10.66 -11.21 0.25
CA SER A 199 9.99 -10.15 -0.51
C SER A 199 11.01 -9.29 -1.25
N ALA A 200 11.44 -9.73 -2.43
CA ALA A 200 12.15 -8.88 -3.38
C ALA A 200 11.27 -7.70 -3.82
N VAL A 201 11.85 -6.51 -3.98
CA VAL A 201 11.13 -5.29 -4.40
C VAL A 201 11.55 -4.89 -5.82
N THR A 202 10.58 -4.64 -6.69
CA THR A 202 10.80 -4.10 -8.04
C THR A 202 10.08 -2.76 -8.20
N VAL A 203 10.78 -1.73 -8.64
CA VAL A 203 10.22 -0.41 -9.00
C VAL A 203 10.17 -0.29 -10.51
N SER A 204 8.98 -0.34 -11.09
CA SER A 204 8.83 -0.69 -12.50
C SER A 204 8.72 0.49 -13.46
N ASN A 205 8.35 1.69 -13.02
CA ASN A 205 8.03 2.81 -13.92
C ASN A 205 8.76 4.11 -13.56
N SER A 206 8.92 4.98 -14.56
CA SER A 206 9.47 6.33 -14.37
C SER A 206 8.60 7.17 -13.42
N GLY A 207 9.23 7.95 -12.56
CA GLY A 207 8.55 8.76 -11.55
C GLY A 207 8.03 7.98 -10.35
N THR A 208 8.20 6.65 -10.32
CA THR A 208 7.84 5.82 -9.17
C THR A 208 8.97 5.82 -8.15
N VAL A 209 8.62 5.97 -6.87
CA VAL A 209 9.57 6.11 -5.76
C VAL A 209 9.49 4.92 -4.81
N LEU A 210 10.65 4.36 -4.47
CA LEU A 210 10.84 3.52 -3.30
C LEU A 210 11.72 4.26 -2.29
N GLY A 211 11.24 4.40 -1.05
CA GLY A 211 11.98 5.03 0.04
C GLY A 211 11.61 4.42 1.40
N GLY A 212 11.83 5.19 2.46
CA GLY A 212 11.42 4.90 3.82
C GLY A 212 12.55 4.98 4.84
N THR A 213 12.22 4.78 6.11
CA THR A 213 13.18 4.77 7.24
C THR A 213 13.51 3.38 7.77
N GLY A 214 12.97 2.35 7.12
CA GLY A 214 12.96 0.98 7.59
C GLY A 214 14.05 0.11 6.96
N THR A 215 13.80 -1.21 6.97
CA THR A 215 14.71 -2.22 6.42
C THR A 215 14.03 -3.08 5.36
N ILE A 216 14.62 -3.14 4.16
CA ILE A 216 14.25 -4.10 3.12
C ILE A 216 15.26 -5.24 3.16
N ASN A 217 14.80 -6.42 3.60
CA ASN A 217 15.68 -7.59 3.70
C ASN A 217 15.88 -8.31 2.37
N GLY A 218 14.91 -8.23 1.46
CA GLY A 218 14.99 -8.80 0.11
C GLY A 218 15.83 -7.96 -0.85
N SER A 219 16.04 -8.46 -2.06
CA SER A 219 16.67 -7.69 -3.14
C SER A 219 15.80 -6.50 -3.57
N VAL A 220 16.43 -5.47 -4.12
CA VAL A 220 15.77 -4.30 -4.69
C VAL A 220 16.21 -4.12 -6.13
N SER A 221 15.24 -3.97 -7.04
CA SER A 221 15.48 -3.65 -8.44
C SER A 221 14.79 -2.34 -8.80
N ILE A 222 15.57 -1.31 -9.10
CA ILE A 222 15.07 -0.05 -9.66
C ILE A 222 15.12 -0.18 -11.17
N ALA A 223 14.03 -0.71 -11.72
CA ALA A 223 14.06 -1.40 -13.01
C ALA A 223 13.89 -0.48 -14.24
N SER A 224 13.56 0.79 -14.04
CA SER A 224 13.25 1.72 -15.13
C SER A 224 14.03 3.03 -15.06
N SER A 225 14.28 3.63 -16.23
CA SER A 225 14.77 5.00 -16.33
C SER A 225 13.78 5.95 -15.65
N GLY A 226 14.28 6.87 -14.83
CA GLY A 226 13.49 7.79 -14.03
C GLY A 226 12.79 7.18 -12.81
N ALA A 227 12.90 5.87 -12.56
CA ALA A 227 12.49 5.27 -11.29
C ALA A 227 13.48 5.69 -10.19
N ILE A 228 12.99 5.92 -8.98
CA ILE A 228 13.74 6.58 -7.91
C ILE A 228 13.90 5.66 -6.70
N LEU A 229 15.14 5.49 -6.24
CA LEU A 229 15.47 5.01 -4.91
C LEU A 229 15.80 6.19 -4.01
N GLU A 230 15.01 6.38 -2.97
CA GLU A 230 15.14 7.50 -2.05
C GLU A 230 15.70 7.05 -0.69
N GLY A 231 16.74 7.75 -0.21
CA GLY A 231 17.16 7.62 1.19
C GLY A 231 16.17 8.36 2.09
N GLY A 232 15.42 7.63 2.91
CA GLY A 232 14.42 8.23 3.80
C GLY A 232 13.09 8.54 3.11
N THR A 233 12.40 9.55 3.62
CA THR A 233 11.07 10.02 3.15
C THR A 233 11.11 11.49 2.70
N GLY A 234 12.23 11.91 2.14
CA GLY A 234 12.42 13.27 1.64
C GLY A 234 12.78 14.29 2.72
N SER A 235 13.20 13.83 3.90
CA SER A 235 13.74 14.66 4.99
C SER A 235 15.10 14.15 5.46
N THR A 236 15.91 15.03 6.05
CA THR A 236 17.23 14.68 6.63
C THR A 236 17.11 13.85 7.91
N GLY A 237 18.20 13.21 8.33
CA GLY A 237 18.26 12.40 9.57
C GLY A 237 17.57 11.05 9.45
N GLN A 238 17.26 10.62 8.21
CA GLN A 238 16.55 9.39 7.91
C GLN A 238 17.43 8.43 7.13
N THR A 239 17.26 7.13 7.39
CA THR A 239 18.04 6.08 6.73
C THR A 239 17.12 5.00 6.19
N LEU A 240 17.21 4.70 4.90
CA LEU A 240 16.67 3.46 4.34
C LEU A 240 17.76 2.39 4.38
N THR A 241 17.49 1.23 5.00
CA THR A 241 18.44 0.12 5.07
C THR A 241 18.09 -0.98 4.06
N LEU A 242 19.06 -1.38 3.25
CA LEU A 242 18.93 -2.41 2.21
C LEU A 242 19.90 -3.55 2.50
N LYS A 243 19.38 -4.77 2.71
CA LYS A 243 20.20 -5.94 3.04
C LYS A 243 20.33 -6.95 1.90
N GLY A 244 19.43 -6.92 0.92
CA GLY A 244 19.58 -7.67 -0.32
C GLY A 244 20.41 -6.92 -1.35
N ALA A 245 20.71 -7.59 -2.48
CA ALA A 245 21.35 -6.94 -3.61
C ALA A 245 20.44 -5.84 -4.20
N VAL A 246 21.05 -4.70 -4.55
CA VAL A 246 20.39 -3.55 -5.15
C VAL A 246 20.91 -3.39 -6.58
N THR A 247 20.00 -3.55 -7.55
CA THR A 247 20.28 -3.39 -8.98
C THR A 247 19.58 -2.15 -9.51
N MET A 248 20.33 -1.32 -10.21
CA MET A 248 19.84 -0.07 -10.80
C MET A 248 19.85 -0.18 -12.32
N SER A 249 18.74 0.16 -12.98
CA SER A 249 18.69 0.31 -14.44
C SER A 249 19.32 1.62 -14.89
N THR A 250 19.81 1.68 -16.13
CA THR A 250 20.32 2.91 -16.76
C THR A 250 19.28 4.03 -16.70
N GLY A 251 19.70 5.22 -16.24
CA GLY A 251 18.83 6.39 -16.10
C GLY A 251 17.90 6.36 -14.88
N SER A 252 17.98 5.34 -14.02
CA SER A 252 17.34 5.39 -12.70
C SER A 252 18.01 6.46 -11.82
N VAL A 253 17.32 6.85 -10.75
CA VAL A 253 17.70 7.98 -9.90
C VAL A 253 17.95 7.49 -8.47
N ILE A 254 19.05 7.93 -7.87
CA ILE A 254 19.23 7.92 -6.43
C ILE A 254 18.87 9.31 -5.91
N GLN A 255 17.88 9.39 -5.03
CA GLN A 255 17.44 10.63 -4.41
C GLN A 255 17.83 10.68 -2.93
N LEU A 256 18.39 11.82 -2.51
CA LEU A 256 18.80 12.05 -1.13
C LEU A 256 18.37 13.46 -0.69
N ALA A 257 18.02 13.63 0.58
CA ALA A 257 17.72 14.94 1.14
C ALA A 257 18.98 15.54 1.77
N LEU A 258 19.27 16.81 1.49
CA LEU A 258 20.37 17.57 2.10
C LEU A 258 19.79 18.77 2.86
N GLY A 259 20.29 19.04 4.05
CA GLY A 259 19.82 20.12 4.91
C GLY A 259 20.97 20.88 5.58
N PRO A 260 20.64 21.83 6.47
CA PRO A 260 21.62 22.67 7.12
C PRO A 260 22.57 21.85 8.01
N SER A 261 23.73 22.42 8.34
CA SER A 261 24.74 21.77 9.19
C SER A 261 25.18 20.40 8.67
N LEU A 262 25.18 20.24 7.34
CA LEU A 262 25.53 19.01 6.64
C LEU A 262 24.63 17.82 6.99
N THR A 263 23.42 18.05 7.49
CA THR A 263 22.45 16.98 7.72
C THR A 263 21.96 16.40 6.40
N HIS A 264 21.74 15.09 6.35
CA HIS A 264 21.28 14.43 5.13
C HIS A 264 20.42 13.20 5.44
N SER A 265 19.76 12.65 4.43
CA SER A 265 19.28 11.28 4.47
C SER A 265 20.33 10.29 3.94
N THR A 266 20.16 9.01 4.23
CA THR A 266 21.13 7.96 3.90
C THR A 266 20.45 6.76 3.25
N ILE A 267 21.12 6.18 2.27
CA ILE A 267 20.90 4.79 1.82
C ILE A 267 21.99 3.93 2.44
N ALA A 268 21.61 3.02 3.32
CA ALA A 268 22.54 2.11 3.98
C ALA A 268 22.49 0.72 3.34
N ILE A 269 23.56 0.35 2.64
CA ILE A 269 23.75 -1.02 2.16
C ILE A 269 24.37 -1.83 3.30
N SER A 270 23.69 -2.88 3.75
CA SER A 270 24.16 -3.72 4.84
C SER A 270 24.50 -5.11 4.33
N SER A 271 25.64 -5.65 4.77
CA SER A 271 26.07 -7.01 4.42
C SER A 271 24.95 -8.04 4.65
N PRO A 272 24.71 -8.97 3.70
CA PRO A 272 25.51 -9.24 2.49
C PRO A 272 25.10 -8.40 1.26
N GLY A 273 24.21 -7.42 1.43
CA GLY A 273 23.74 -6.56 0.36
C GLY A 273 24.86 -5.88 -0.41
N THR A 274 24.63 -5.69 -1.70
CA THR A 274 25.53 -4.98 -2.62
C THR A 274 24.73 -3.93 -3.36
N LEU A 275 25.40 -2.89 -3.85
CA LEU A 275 24.82 -1.92 -4.77
C LEU A 275 25.69 -1.89 -6.03
N SER A 276 25.09 -2.17 -7.18
CA SER A 276 25.73 -1.99 -8.49
C SER A 276 25.12 -0.77 -9.17
N PHE A 277 25.97 0.21 -9.48
CA PHE A 277 25.55 1.38 -10.26
C PHE A 277 25.39 1.03 -11.74
N ALA A 278 24.44 1.68 -12.41
CA ALA A 278 24.33 1.65 -13.85
C ALA A 278 25.34 2.62 -14.50
N THR A 279 25.61 2.46 -15.80
CA THR A 279 26.53 3.34 -16.56
C THR A 279 26.07 4.79 -16.67
N ASN A 280 24.77 5.05 -16.52
CA ASN A 280 24.18 6.39 -16.49
C ASN A 280 23.29 6.52 -15.25
N GLN A 281 23.88 6.33 -14.07
CA GLN A 281 23.18 6.53 -12.80
C GLN A 281 22.98 8.01 -12.55
N ASP A 282 21.75 8.43 -12.33
CA ASP A 282 21.45 9.81 -11.94
C ASP A 282 21.38 9.95 -10.41
N PHE A 283 21.79 11.12 -9.91
CA PHE A 283 21.74 11.50 -8.50
C PHE A 283 21.00 12.82 -8.36
N ARG A 284 19.93 12.80 -7.57
CA ARG A 284 19.12 13.98 -7.30
C ARG A 284 19.14 14.32 -5.82
N PHE A 285 19.18 15.61 -5.52
CA PHE A 285 19.09 16.10 -4.16
C PHE A 285 17.79 16.87 -3.94
N ILE A 286 17.11 16.56 -2.84
CA ILE A 286 16.09 17.43 -2.27
C ILE A 286 16.86 18.44 -1.41
N ASP A 287 16.88 19.70 -1.84
CA ASP A 287 17.51 20.78 -1.08
C ASP A 287 16.52 21.29 -0.02
N LEU A 288 16.84 21.03 1.25
CA LEU A 288 16.10 21.48 2.43
C LEU A 288 16.88 22.58 3.18
N GLY A 289 17.68 23.38 2.45
CA GLY A 289 18.56 24.39 3.03
C GLY A 289 19.99 23.86 3.22
N ALA A 290 20.48 23.09 2.25
CA ALA A 290 21.82 22.54 2.25
C ALA A 290 22.88 23.65 2.37
N THR A 291 23.80 23.50 3.32
CA THR A 291 24.95 24.39 3.46
C THR A 291 26.13 23.89 2.63
N THR A 292 27.00 24.80 2.17
CA THR A 292 28.25 24.45 1.49
C THR A 292 29.14 23.57 2.38
N GLY A 293 29.63 22.46 1.83
CA GLY A 293 30.54 21.54 2.51
C GLY A 293 30.48 20.14 1.92
N THR A 294 31.15 19.19 2.57
CA THR A 294 31.19 17.79 2.15
C THR A 294 30.20 16.97 2.97
N TYR A 295 29.20 16.40 2.31
CA TYR A 295 28.26 15.46 2.92
C TYR A 295 28.83 14.05 2.84
N LEU A 296 29.12 13.45 4.00
CA LEU A 296 29.69 12.11 4.13
C LEU A 296 28.61 11.12 4.56
N GLY A 297 28.69 9.87 4.11
CA GLY A 297 27.73 8.84 4.54
C GLY A 297 26.34 8.94 3.90
N LEU A 298 26.24 9.61 2.75
CA LEU A 298 25.04 9.62 1.91
C LEU A 298 24.65 8.21 1.46
N ILE A 299 25.65 7.42 1.07
CA ILE A 299 25.53 5.98 0.81
C ILE A 299 26.59 5.27 1.65
N THR A 300 26.18 4.28 2.43
CA THR A 300 27.08 3.52 3.31
C THR A 300 27.09 2.04 2.96
N GLY A 301 28.15 1.34 3.39
CA GLY A 301 28.33 -0.11 3.20
C GLY A 301 28.55 -0.56 1.75
N VAL A 302 28.84 0.38 0.85
CA VAL A 302 29.47 0.09 -0.44
C VAL A 302 31.00 0.16 -0.29
N PRO A 303 31.77 -0.70 -0.96
CA PRO A 303 33.22 -0.57 -0.99
C PRO A 303 33.63 0.83 -1.47
N ASN A 304 34.68 1.40 -0.86
CA ASN A 304 35.21 2.69 -1.30
C ASN A 304 35.62 2.59 -2.78
N PRO A 305 35.03 3.37 -3.70
CA PRO A 305 35.39 3.31 -5.11
C PRO A 305 36.80 3.81 -5.41
N GLY A 306 37.52 4.37 -4.43
CA GLY A 306 38.81 5.05 -4.60
C GLY A 306 40.06 4.35 -4.05
N THR A 307 40.04 3.04 -3.82
CA THR A 307 41.28 2.28 -3.56
C THR A 307 41.36 1.08 -4.50
N ALA A 308 41.70 1.36 -5.76
CA ALA A 308 42.24 0.39 -6.70
C ALA A 308 43.68 0.77 -7.01
#